data_AF-A0A2G1ZW01-F1
#
_entry.id   AF-A0A2G1ZW01-F1
#
_cell.length_a   1.000
_cell.length_b   1.000
_cell.length_c   1.000
_cell.angle_alpha   90.00
_cell.angle_beta   90.00
_cell.angle_gamma   90.00
#
_symmetry.space_group_name_H-M   'P 1'
#
loop_
_entity.id
_entity.type
_entity.pdbx_description
1 polymer ?
#
loop_
_entity_poly.entity_id
_entity_poly.type
_entity_poly.pdbx_seq_one_letter_code
_entity_poly.pdbx_strand_id
1 'polypeptide(L)'
;MKTIYIFASITLGANIAFADVIPSNNATESTIKANNKVLNELPFSDKKDFELAQKNLIAKEGNVVIKDNKGRVVWSLVGYKFLDPNSSPPDTVNPSLWRQAVLNMYHG
;
A
#
# COMPACT_ATOMS: atom_id res chain seq x y z
N MET A 1 39.97 -10.71 -55.11
CA MET A 1 40.06 -9.29 -54.68
C MET A 1 39.45 -9.20 -53.29
N LYS A 2 40.27 -9.00 -52.25
CA LYS A 2 39.86 -9.03 -50.83
C LYS A 2 39.60 -7.59 -50.38
N THR A 3 38.38 -7.27 -49.95
CA THR A 3 38.07 -6.00 -49.28
C THR A 3 37.65 -6.31 -47.85
N ILE A 4 38.52 -5.96 -46.90
CA ILE A 4 38.32 -6.11 -45.47
C ILE A 4 37.75 -4.79 -44.94
N TYR A 5 36.58 -4.83 -44.33
CA TYR A 5 36.02 -3.69 -43.58
C TYR A 5 36.22 -3.94 -42.09
N ILE A 6 37.04 -3.12 -41.43
CA ILE A 6 37.17 -3.09 -39.97
C ILE A 6 36.18 -2.04 -39.47
N PHE A 7 35.05 -2.50 -38.92
CA PHE A 7 34.17 -1.65 -38.12
C PHE A 7 34.74 -1.59 -36.70
N ALA A 8 35.27 -0.44 -36.30
CA ALA A 8 35.59 -0.17 -34.91
C ALA A 8 34.28 0.15 -34.17
N SER A 9 33.73 -0.81 -33.42
CA SER A 9 32.59 -0.54 -32.54
C SER A 9 33.09 0.05 -31.22
N ILE A 10 32.80 1.32 -30.99
CA ILE A 10 32.91 1.93 -29.66
C ILE A 10 31.70 1.44 -28.87
N THR A 11 31.90 0.46 -27.98
CA THR A 11 30.91 0.08 -27.00
C THR A 11 30.91 1.11 -25.87
N LEU A 12 29.95 2.04 -25.95
CA LEU A 12 29.62 2.93 -24.83
C LEU A 12 28.94 2.08 -23.75
N GLY A 13 29.71 1.57 -22.80
CA GLY A 13 29.22 0.83 -21.64
C GLY A 13 28.45 1.76 -20.70
N ALA A 14 27.14 1.90 -20.91
CA ALA A 14 26.27 2.48 -19.90
C ALA A 14 26.18 1.48 -18.73
N ASN A 15 26.89 1.76 -17.65
CA ASN A 15 26.69 1.04 -16.39
C ASN A 15 25.31 1.43 -15.85
N ILE A 16 24.31 0.60 -16.16
CA ILE A 16 23.00 0.70 -15.52
C ILE A 16 23.16 0.09 -14.13
N ALA A 17 23.33 0.95 -13.12
CA ALA A 17 23.21 0.54 -11.74
C ALA A 17 21.75 0.12 -11.50
N PHE A 18 21.50 -1.18 -11.46
CA PHE A 18 20.24 -1.69 -10.91
C PHE A 18 20.30 -1.47 -9.41
N ALA A 19 19.44 -0.60 -8.88
CA ALA A 19 19.24 -0.51 -7.45
C ALA A 19 18.61 -1.84 -7.00
N ASP A 20 19.31 -2.59 -6.14
CA ASP A 20 18.74 -3.79 -5.54
C ASP A 20 17.51 -3.40 -4.70
N VAL A 21 16.35 -3.95 -5.07
CA VAL A 21 15.13 -3.85 -4.27
C VAL A 21 15.34 -4.77 -3.07
N ILE A 22 15.75 -4.20 -1.93
CA ILE A 22 15.86 -4.94 -0.68
C ILE A 22 14.44 -5.33 -0.25
N PRO A 23 14.09 -6.63 -0.18
CA PRO A 23 12.76 -7.06 0.20
C PRO A 23 12.46 -6.68 1.66
N SER A 24 11.20 -6.36 1.95
CA SER A 24 10.78 -6.11 3.33
C SER A 24 10.92 -7.37 4.17
N ASN A 25 11.42 -7.21 5.40
CA ASN A 25 11.46 -8.30 6.38
C ASN A 25 10.07 -8.57 6.98
N ASN A 26 9.89 -9.79 7.50
CA ASN A 26 8.73 -10.14 8.32
C ASN A 26 8.81 -9.46 9.70
N ALA A 27 7.66 -9.37 10.39
CA ALA A 27 7.62 -8.93 11.77
C ALA A 27 8.41 -9.89 12.68
N THR A 28 9.20 -9.34 13.60
CA THR A 28 9.91 -10.13 14.61
C THR A 28 8.96 -10.60 15.71
N GLU A 29 9.37 -11.60 16.49
CA GLU A 29 8.58 -12.08 17.65
C GLU A 29 8.28 -10.95 18.65
N SER A 30 9.22 -10.03 18.87
CA SER A 30 9.00 -8.90 19.78
C SER A 30 7.95 -7.93 19.23
N THR A 31 7.93 -7.69 17.91
CA THR A 31 6.90 -6.90 17.22
C THR A 31 5.53 -7.56 17.32
N ILE A 32 5.45 -8.87 17.05
CA ILE A 32 4.20 -9.64 17.15
C ILE A 32 3.64 -9.55 18.58
N LYS A 33 4.50 -9.75 19.59
CA LYS A 33 4.12 -9.66 21.00
C LYS A 33 3.60 -8.26 21.37
N ALA A 34 4.22 -7.20 20.86
CA ALA A 34 3.77 -5.83 21.09
C ALA A 34 2.39 -5.57 20.45
N ASN A 35 2.16 -6.04 19.22
CA ASN A 35 0.87 -5.91 18.55
C ASN A 35 -0.24 -6.70 19.28
N ASN A 36 0.06 -7.92 19.73
CA ASN A 36 -0.87 -8.72 20.54
C ASN A 36 -1.23 -8.05 21.87
N LYS A 37 -0.29 -7.34 22.51
CA LYS A 37 -0.58 -6.57 23.72
C LYS A 37 -1.64 -5.49 23.45
N VAL A 38 -1.54 -4.78 22.33
CA VAL A 38 -2.52 -3.76 21.94
C VAL A 38 -3.91 -4.38 21.73
N LEU A 39 -4.00 -5.55 21.09
CA LEU A 39 -5.27 -6.29 20.92
C LEU A 39 -5.96 -6.57 22.25
N ASN A 40 -5.19 -6.85 23.31
CA ASN A 40 -5.72 -7.20 24.63
C ASN A 40 -6.07 -5.97 25.49
N GLU A 41 -5.46 -4.81 25.23
CA GLU A 41 -5.63 -3.61 26.05
C GLU A 41 -6.75 -2.67 25.56
N LEU A 42 -7.11 -2.73 24.27
CA LEU A 42 -8.08 -1.81 23.67
C LEU A 42 -9.43 -2.49 23.36
N PRO A 43 -10.55 -1.75 23.39
CA PRO A 43 -11.88 -2.30 23.20
C PRO A 43 -12.22 -2.53 21.71
N PHE A 44 -11.58 -3.51 21.05
CA PHE A 44 -11.82 -3.81 19.63
C PHE A 44 -13.23 -4.34 19.30
N SER A 45 -13.97 -4.77 20.32
CA SER A 45 -15.39 -5.12 20.22
C SER A 45 -16.30 -3.91 20.01
N ASP A 46 -15.85 -2.70 20.36
CA ASP A 46 -16.58 -1.48 20.07
C ASP A 46 -16.49 -1.14 18.57
N LYS A 47 -17.65 -1.28 17.91
CA LYS A 47 -17.82 -1.02 16.47
C LYS A 47 -18.55 0.30 16.18
N LYS A 48 -18.77 1.16 17.18
CA LYS A 48 -19.59 2.35 17.00
C LYS A 48 -19.08 3.28 15.89
N ASP A 49 -17.76 3.43 15.79
CA ASP A 49 -17.14 4.26 14.74
C ASP A 49 -17.46 3.76 13.33
N PHE A 50 -17.59 2.45 13.13
CA PHE A 50 -17.92 1.88 11.82
C PHE A 50 -19.38 2.19 11.42
N GLU A 51 -20.29 2.19 12.38
CA GLU A 51 -21.67 2.62 12.15
C GLU A 51 -21.72 4.11 11.79
N LEU A 52 -20.97 4.93 12.55
CA LEU A 52 -20.94 6.38 12.36
C LEU A 52 -20.28 6.77 11.04
N ALA A 53 -19.21 6.11 10.63
CA ALA A 53 -18.51 6.36 9.37
C ALA A 53 -19.38 6.10 8.12
N GLN A 54 -20.40 5.25 8.24
CA GLN A 54 -21.33 4.93 7.15
C GLN A 54 -22.64 5.71 7.23
N LYS A 55 -22.89 6.39 8.34
CA LYS A 55 -24.17 7.04 8.61
C LYS A 55 -24.42 8.16 7.61
N ASN A 56 -25.62 8.15 7.01
CA ASN A 56 -26.08 9.15 6.05
C ASN A 56 -25.24 9.26 4.75
N LEU A 57 -24.53 8.19 4.37
CA LEU A 57 -23.86 8.11 3.07
C LEU A 57 -24.86 8.26 1.92
N ILE A 58 -24.62 9.22 1.02
CA ILE A 58 -25.50 9.51 -0.12
C ILE A 58 -25.03 8.77 -1.39
N ALA A 59 -23.72 8.81 -1.64
CA ALA A 59 -23.11 8.18 -2.80
C ALA A 59 -21.77 7.57 -2.40
N LYS A 60 -21.36 6.53 -3.12
CA LYS A 60 -20.04 5.92 -2.97
C LYS A 60 -19.53 5.52 -4.33
N GLU A 61 -18.33 5.98 -4.67
CA GLU A 61 -17.68 5.62 -5.90
C GLU A 61 -17.01 4.24 -5.77
N GLY A 62 -17.26 3.34 -6.71
CA GLY A 62 -16.67 2.00 -6.68
C GLY A 62 -15.17 2.00 -7.01
N ASN A 63 -14.72 2.99 -7.78
CA ASN A 63 -13.33 3.13 -8.19
C ASN A 63 -12.82 4.57 -8.03
N VAL A 64 -12.34 4.90 -6.83
CA VAL A 64 -11.79 6.23 -6.54
C VAL A 64 -10.43 6.41 -7.22
N VAL A 65 -10.44 7.07 -8.38
CA VAL A 65 -9.25 7.54 -9.09
C VAL A 65 -9.52 8.94 -9.62
N ILE A 66 -8.87 9.94 -9.05
CA ILE A 66 -8.95 11.33 -9.48
C ILE A 66 -7.70 11.64 -10.30
N LYS A 67 -7.89 12.26 -11.47
CA LYS A 67 -6.81 12.67 -12.38
C LYS A 67 -6.80 14.17 -12.58
N ASP A 68 -5.63 14.75 -12.80
CA ASP A 68 -5.50 16.13 -13.24
C ASP A 68 -5.81 16.29 -14.75
N ASN A 69 -5.76 17.53 -15.25
CA ASN A 69 -6.00 17.84 -16.66
C ASN A 69 -4.97 17.25 -17.63
N LYS A 70 -3.84 16.75 -17.14
CA LYS A 70 -2.81 16.04 -17.92
C LYS A 70 -2.97 14.52 -17.81
N GLY A 71 -4.00 14.02 -17.13
CA GLY A 71 -4.28 12.61 -16.95
C GLY A 71 -3.46 11.92 -15.85
N ARG A 72 -2.67 12.66 -15.05
CA ARG A 72 -1.90 12.10 -13.94
C ARG A 72 -2.84 11.80 -12.77
N VAL A 73 -2.67 10.64 -12.14
CA VAL A 73 -3.42 10.28 -10.94
C VAL A 73 -2.97 11.18 -9.78
N VAL A 74 -3.88 11.95 -9.22
CA VAL A 74 -3.63 12.84 -8.07
C VAL A 74 -4.20 12.30 -6.77
N TRP A 75 -5.21 11.42 -6.85
CA TRP A 75 -5.74 10.70 -5.70
C TRP A 75 -6.25 9.32 -6.15
N SER A 76 -5.99 8.28 -5.36
CA SER A 76 -6.49 6.95 -5.64
C SER A 76 -6.61 6.12 -4.37
N LEU A 77 -7.72 5.38 -4.23
CA LEU A 77 -7.88 4.39 -3.17
C LEU A 77 -7.53 2.96 -3.64
N VAL A 78 -7.13 2.78 -4.90
CA VAL A 78 -6.85 1.46 -5.48
C VAL A 78 -5.74 0.72 -4.71
N GLY A 79 -4.70 1.44 -4.27
CA GLY A 79 -3.60 0.87 -3.51
C GLY A 79 -3.97 0.42 -2.09
N TYR A 80 -5.12 0.86 -1.57
CA TYR A 80 -5.58 0.57 -0.21
C TYR A 80 -6.64 -0.55 -0.16
N LYS A 81 -6.89 -1.23 -1.28
CA LYS A 81 -7.88 -2.32 -1.36
C LYS A 81 -7.60 -3.50 -0.42
N PHE A 82 -6.39 -3.61 0.12
CA PHE A 82 -6.04 -4.61 1.13
C PHE A 82 -6.66 -4.32 2.51
N LEU A 83 -7.13 -3.10 2.76
CA LEU A 83 -7.82 -2.68 3.98
C LEU A 83 -9.30 -3.10 3.95
N ASP A 84 -9.56 -4.40 4.02
CA ASP A 84 -10.91 -4.96 4.13
C ASP A 84 -11.38 -4.96 5.60
N PRO A 85 -12.60 -4.45 5.92
CA PRO A 85 -13.16 -4.49 7.27
C PRO A 85 -13.27 -5.88 7.91
N ASN A 86 -13.29 -6.94 7.11
CA ASN A 86 -13.36 -8.33 7.57
C ASN A 86 -11.98 -8.99 7.70
N SER A 87 -10.90 -8.31 7.30
CA SER A 87 -9.54 -8.83 7.39
C SER A 87 -8.87 -8.46 8.71
N SER A 88 -8.13 -9.41 9.27
CA SER A 88 -7.24 -9.18 10.40
C SER A 88 -6.02 -8.35 9.97
N PRO A 89 -5.48 -7.48 10.84
CA PRO A 89 -4.23 -6.80 10.58
C PRO A 89 -3.10 -7.82 10.39
N PRO A 90 -2.16 -7.59 9.44
CA PRO A 90 -0.93 -8.37 9.37
C PRO A 90 -0.05 -8.07 10.60
N ASP A 91 0.83 -9.01 10.95
CA ASP A 91 1.77 -8.88 12.07
C ASP A 91 2.69 -7.66 11.98
N THR A 92 2.86 -7.12 10.77
CA THR A 92 3.67 -5.93 10.48
C THR A 92 2.95 -4.61 10.76
N VAL A 93 1.66 -4.63 11.10
CA VAL A 93 0.85 -3.42 11.33
C VAL A 93 0.21 -3.46 12.71
N ASN A 94 0.28 -2.33 13.42
CA ASN A 94 -0.41 -2.18 14.69
C ASN A 94 -1.94 -2.34 14.51
N PRO A 95 -2.63 -3.15 15.32
CA PRO A 95 -4.06 -3.44 15.14
C PRO A 95 -4.97 -2.22 15.31
N SER A 96 -4.61 -1.25 16.18
CA SER A 96 -5.35 0.00 16.35
C SER A 96 -5.23 0.88 15.11
N LEU A 97 -4.02 0.99 14.56
CA LEU A 97 -3.77 1.71 13.31
C LEU A 97 -4.51 1.05 12.13
N TRP A 98 -4.53 -0.28 12.07
CA TRP A 98 -5.29 -1.00 11.05
C TRP A 98 -6.79 -0.69 11.12
N ARG A 99 -7.39 -0.74 12.33
CA ARG A 99 -8.79 -0.33 12.53
C ARG A 99 -9.04 1.08 12.01
N GLN A 100 -8.15 2.02 12.31
CA GLN A 100 -8.26 3.40 11.83
C GLN A 100 -8.11 3.52 10.31
N ALA A 101 -7.18 2.77 9.73
CA ALA A 101 -6.96 2.75 8.29
C ALA A 101 -8.18 2.22 7.53
N VAL A 102 -8.82 1.15 8.05
CA VAL A 102 -10.10 0.65 7.53
C VAL A 102 -11.21 1.69 7.70
N LEU A 103 -11.30 2.37 8.85
CA LEU A 103 -12.29 3.44 9.05
C LEU A 103 -12.12 4.57 8.03
N ASN A 104 -10.88 4.94 7.71
CA ASN A 104 -10.58 5.96 6.69
C ASN A 104 -10.92 5.52 5.26
N MET A 105 -11.21 4.22 5.02
CA MET A 105 -11.67 3.73 3.71
C MET A 105 -13.17 3.93 3.48
N TYR A 106 -13.94 4.30 4.51
CA TYR A 106 -15.32 4.75 4.32
C TYR A 106 -15.31 6.17 3.74
N HIS A 107 -15.37 6.23 2.41
CA HIS A 107 -15.43 7.45 1.60
C HIS A 107 -16.79 7.55 0.90
N GLY A 108 -17.10 8.73 0.39
CA GLY A 108 -18.30 9.04 -0.39
C GLY A 108 -18.55 10.53 -0.48
#